data_AF-A0A838PBT5-F1
#
_entry.id   AF-A0A838PBT5-F1
#
_cell.length_a   1.000
_cell.length_b   1.000
_cell.length_c   1.000
_cell.angle_alpha   90.00
_cell.angle_beta   90.00
_cell.angle_gamma   90.00
#
_symmetry.space_group_name_H-M   'P 1'
#
loop_
_entity.id
_entity.type
_entity.pdbx_description
1 polymer ?
#
loop_
_entity_poly.entity_id
_entity_poly.type
_entity_poly.pdbx_seq_one_letter_code
_entity_poly.pdbx_strand_id
1 'polypeptide(L)'
;MARSLIQFLLTHENHGEVHHPREAIYTDLYAGTYLEPDMMYVSQELLERMGPKRTSADIVFEYLSASNAVYDRTTKAHTYLALGVRELWLVDHFTITVEVRYAMERKGKPAWETWRYSKGDSAESRVLAGWQVSVEELFAGLV
;
A
#
# COMPACT_ATOMS: atom_id res chain seq x y z
N MET A 1 11.46 3.12 1.06
CA MET A 1 10.43 2.75 0.07
C MET A 1 10.06 3.89 -0.87
N ALA A 2 9.56 5.04 -0.38
CA ALA A 2 9.11 6.18 -1.22
C ALA A 2 10.09 6.57 -2.34
N ARG A 3 11.39 6.70 -2.02
CA ARG A 3 12.42 7.02 -3.02
C ARG A 3 12.51 5.99 -4.16
N SER A 4 12.45 4.70 -3.85
CA SER A 4 12.48 3.62 -4.86
C SER A 4 11.25 3.70 -5.76
N LEU A 5 10.07 3.90 -5.16
CA LEU A 5 8.82 4.03 -5.90
C LEU A 5 8.84 5.26 -6.83
N ILE A 6 9.20 6.44 -6.32
CA ILE A 6 9.28 7.66 -7.14
C ILE A 6 10.27 7.48 -8.30
N GLN A 7 11.44 6.89 -8.04
CA GLN A 7 12.42 6.61 -9.08
C GLN A 7 11.85 5.68 -10.15
N PHE A 8 11.13 4.63 -9.76
CA PHE A 8 10.48 3.71 -10.67
C PHE A 8 9.43 4.41 -11.54
N LEU A 9 8.58 5.25 -10.95
CA LEU A 9 7.55 5.97 -11.71
C LEU A 9 8.18 6.90 -12.76
N LEU A 10 9.25 7.62 -12.39
CA LEU A 10 9.98 8.50 -13.30
C LEU A 10 10.61 7.75 -14.47
N THR A 11 11.21 6.57 -14.25
CA THR A 11 11.89 5.81 -15.31
C THR A 11 10.93 5.10 -16.26
N HIS A 12 9.67 4.92 -15.85
CA HIS A 12 8.63 4.24 -16.64
C HIS A 12 7.58 5.22 -17.18
N GLU A 13 7.83 6.53 -17.11
CA GLU A 13 6.91 7.59 -17.55
C GLU A 13 5.50 7.43 -16.94
N ASN A 14 5.42 6.94 -15.70
CA ASN A 14 4.16 6.75 -14.99
C ASN A 14 3.79 8.04 -14.26
N HIS A 15 2.64 8.61 -14.61
CA HIS A 15 2.13 9.88 -14.10
C HIS A 15 1.27 9.79 -12.84
N GLY A 16 1.22 8.63 -12.18
CA GLY A 16 0.54 8.48 -10.89
C GLY A 16 1.21 9.26 -9.76
N GLU A 17 0.45 9.50 -8.70
CA GLU A 17 0.85 10.28 -7.53
C GLU A 17 1.29 9.37 -6.38
N VAL A 18 2.35 9.77 -5.67
CA VAL A 18 2.78 9.16 -4.40
C VAL A 18 2.50 10.16 -3.28
N HIS A 19 1.68 9.75 -2.32
CA HIS A 19 1.36 10.56 -1.15
C HIS A 19 2.16 10.08 0.05
N HIS A 20 3.07 10.93 0.54
CA HIS A 20 3.89 10.70 1.72
C HIS A 20 4.44 12.05 2.24
N PRO A 21 4.30 12.39 3.54
CA PRO A 21 3.78 11.56 4.63
C PRO A 21 2.24 11.40 4.57
N ARG A 22 1.66 10.78 5.61
CA ARG A 22 0.23 10.40 5.72
C ARG A 22 -0.74 11.40 5.10
N GLU A 23 -1.65 10.87 4.27
CA GLU A 23 -2.78 11.60 3.71
C GLU A 23 -4.06 10.75 3.79
N ALA A 24 -5.21 11.39 3.86
CA ALA A 24 -6.50 10.73 4.03
C ALA A 24 -7.00 9.97 2.79
N ILE A 25 -7.61 8.81 3.05
CA ILE A 25 -8.57 8.12 2.18
C ILE A 25 -9.94 8.17 2.89
N TYR A 26 -10.90 8.90 2.31
CA TYR A 26 -12.21 9.12 2.91
C TYR A 26 -13.10 7.88 2.81
N THR A 27 -13.60 7.43 3.97
CA THR A 27 -14.53 6.30 4.10
C THR A 27 -15.99 6.74 4.01
N ASP A 28 -16.28 7.98 4.40
CA ASP A 28 -17.60 8.62 4.26
C ASP A 28 -17.40 10.10 3.92
N LEU A 29 -17.91 10.52 2.76
CA LEU A 29 -17.76 11.88 2.27
C LEU A 29 -18.60 12.90 3.04
N TYR A 30 -19.74 12.48 3.60
CA TYR A 30 -20.68 13.31 4.35
C TYR A 30 -20.26 13.42 5.81
N ALA A 31 -19.97 12.29 6.46
CA ALA A 31 -19.50 12.27 7.84
C ALA A 31 -18.04 12.76 7.98
N GLY A 32 -17.29 12.81 6.87
CA GLY A 32 -15.90 13.25 6.86
C GLY A 32 -14.95 12.27 7.54
N THR A 33 -15.33 11.00 7.67
CA THR A 33 -14.49 9.96 8.24
C THR A 33 -13.48 9.46 7.21
N TYR A 34 -12.27 9.12 7.67
CA TYR A 34 -11.17 8.71 6.80
C TYR A 34 -10.21 7.74 7.49
N LEU A 35 -9.38 7.08 6.69
CA LEU A 35 -8.18 6.36 7.10
C LEU A 35 -6.94 7.08 6.60
N GLU A 36 -5.85 7.04 7.38
CA GLU A 36 -4.56 7.62 7.02
C GLU A 36 -3.48 6.53 6.92
N PRO A 37 -3.23 6.00 5.71
CA PRO A 37 -2.07 5.16 5.47
C PRO A 37 -0.78 5.94 5.67
N ASP A 38 0.32 5.23 5.94
CA ASP A 38 1.64 5.86 6.03
C ASP A 38 2.17 6.36 4.68
N MET A 39 1.84 5.64 3.62
CA MET A 39 2.10 6.03 2.23
C MET A 39 1.07 5.38 1.31
N MET A 40 0.80 6.01 0.18
CA MET A 40 0.01 5.39 -0.88
C MET A 40 0.44 5.83 -2.27
N TYR A 41 0.09 5.03 -3.26
CA TYR A 41 0.17 5.35 -4.67
C TYR A 41 -1.22 5.39 -5.29
N VAL A 42 -1.47 6.40 -6.12
CA VAL A 42 -2.73 6.58 -6.86
C VAL A 42 -2.38 6.83 -8.32
N SER A 43 -2.80 5.93 -9.18
CA SER A 43 -2.68 6.05 -10.63
C SER A 43 -3.54 7.20 -11.16
N GLN A 44 -3.11 7.76 -12.29
CA GLN A 44 -3.89 8.79 -12.99
C GLN A 44 -5.32 8.30 -13.32
N GLU A 45 -5.47 7.05 -13.75
CA GLU A 45 -6.78 6.45 -14.05
C GLU A 45 -7.71 6.39 -12.83
N LEU A 46 -7.16 6.19 -11.62
CA LEU A 46 -7.94 6.23 -10.40
C LEU A 46 -8.26 7.66 -9.99
N LEU A 47 -7.31 8.60 -10.13
CA LEU A 47 -7.54 10.03 -9.87
C LEU A 47 -8.68 10.59 -10.72
N GLU A 48 -8.70 10.29 -12.02
CA GLU A 48 -9.73 10.74 -12.97
C GLU A 48 -11.13 10.17 -12.66
N ARG A 49 -11.19 9.01 -12.00
CA ARG A 49 -12.45 8.38 -11.57
C ARG A 49 -12.94 8.86 -10.21
N MET A 50 -12.04 9.42 -9.40
CA MET A 50 -12.39 9.95 -8.09
C MET A 50 -12.99 11.34 -8.20
N GLY A 51 -13.87 11.66 -7.24
CA GLY A 51 -14.37 13.01 -7.07
C GLY A 51 -13.33 13.94 -6.43
N PRO A 52 -13.75 15.10 -5.88
CA PRO A 52 -12.83 16.07 -5.28
C PRO A 52 -12.10 15.56 -4.03
N LYS A 53 -12.52 14.42 -3.48
CA LYS A 53 -11.89 13.77 -2.33
C LYS A 53 -11.43 12.38 -2.73
N ARG A 54 -10.26 11.99 -2.24
CA ARG A 54 -9.70 10.65 -2.42
C ARG A 54 -10.49 9.63 -1.63
N THR A 55 -11.17 8.72 -2.33
CA THR A 55 -11.97 7.64 -1.73
C THR A 55 -11.30 6.28 -1.84
N SER A 56 -10.15 6.20 -2.52
CA SER A 56 -9.38 4.97 -2.70
C SER A 56 -7.90 5.27 -2.99
N ALA A 57 -7.10 4.21 -3.09
CA ALA A 57 -5.74 4.23 -3.58
C ALA A 57 -5.44 2.90 -4.30
N ASP A 58 -4.47 2.89 -5.21
CA ASP A 58 -4.12 1.66 -5.91
C ASP A 58 -3.25 0.76 -5.05
N ILE A 59 -2.26 1.37 -4.38
CA ILE A 59 -1.39 0.68 -3.43
C ILE A 59 -1.37 1.47 -2.13
N VAL A 60 -1.58 0.78 -1.01
CA VAL A 60 -1.39 1.32 0.34
C VAL A 60 -0.18 0.66 0.99
N PHE A 61 0.59 1.44 1.72
CA PHE A 61 1.72 0.98 2.52
C PHE A 61 1.53 1.38 3.99
N GLU A 62 1.69 0.43 4.90
CA GLU A 62 1.68 0.65 6.35
C GLU A 62 3.02 0.17 6.92
N TYR A 63 3.68 1.02 7.70
CA TYR A 63 4.87 0.67 8.46
C TYR A 63 4.42 0.23 9.86
N LEU A 64 4.55 -1.06 10.13
CA LEU A 64 4.08 -1.63 11.38
C LEU A 64 4.95 -1.13 12.54
N SER A 65 4.27 -0.70 13.59
CA SER A 65 4.82 -0.44 14.91
C SER A 65 4.30 -1.49 15.90
N ALA A 66 4.96 -1.61 17.06
CA ALA A 66 4.56 -2.58 18.08
C ALA A 66 3.11 -2.37 18.57
N SER A 67 2.59 -1.13 18.53
CA SER A 67 1.26 -0.78 19.06
C SER A 67 0.11 -0.89 18.04
N ASN A 68 0.40 -0.80 16.73
CA ASN A 68 -0.64 -0.83 15.68
C ASN A 68 -0.63 -2.09 14.80
N ALA A 69 0.35 -2.99 14.97
CA ALA A 69 0.53 -4.15 14.10
C ALA A 69 -0.74 -5.00 13.90
N VAL A 70 -1.49 -5.27 14.98
CA VAL A 70 -2.74 -6.05 14.90
C VAL A 70 -3.82 -5.27 14.13
N TYR A 71 -3.96 -3.97 14.41
CA TYR A 71 -4.97 -3.12 13.79
C TYR A 71 -4.73 -2.95 12.29
N ASP A 72 -3.49 -2.70 11.88
CA ASP A 72 -3.11 -2.56 10.47
C ASP A 72 -3.29 -3.88 9.71
N ARG A 73 -2.88 -5.01 10.31
CA ARG A 73 -3.02 -6.35 9.72
C ARG A 73 -4.46 -6.82 9.57
N THR A 74 -5.41 -6.25 10.31
CA THR A 74 -6.81 -6.73 10.36
C THR A 74 -7.80 -5.65 9.96
N THR A 75 -8.17 -4.75 10.86
CA THR A 75 -9.24 -3.76 10.68
C THR A 75 -8.99 -2.86 9.49
N LYS A 76 -7.82 -2.22 9.42
CA LYS A 76 -7.46 -1.35 8.29
C LYS A 76 -7.36 -2.13 6.99
N ALA A 77 -6.74 -3.30 7.00
CA ALA A 77 -6.65 -4.14 5.81
C ALA A 77 -8.04 -4.49 5.23
N HIS A 78 -9.04 -4.78 6.08
CA HIS A 78 -10.41 -4.99 5.62
C HIS A 78 -11.04 -3.71 5.05
N THR A 79 -10.84 -2.57 5.72
CA THR A 79 -11.36 -1.29 5.22
C THR A 79 -10.72 -0.89 3.90
N TYR A 80 -9.40 -1.02 3.73
CA TYR A 80 -8.73 -0.75 2.46
C TYR A 80 -9.26 -1.63 1.34
N LEU A 81 -9.48 -2.92 1.60
CA LEU A 81 -10.10 -3.81 0.62
C LEU A 81 -11.50 -3.36 0.23
N ALA A 82 -12.31 -2.94 1.20
CA ALA A 82 -13.66 -2.42 0.97
C ALA A 82 -13.65 -1.09 0.20
N LEU A 83 -12.60 -0.28 0.36
CA LEU A 83 -12.38 0.96 -0.39
C LEU A 83 -11.82 0.71 -1.80
N GLY A 84 -11.63 -0.55 -2.21
CA GLY A 84 -11.15 -0.90 -3.55
C GLY A 84 -9.63 -0.81 -3.72
N VAL A 85 -8.87 -0.75 -2.63
CA VAL A 85 -7.41 -0.80 -2.69
C VAL A 85 -6.96 -2.12 -3.31
N ARG A 86 -6.10 -2.04 -4.33
CA ARG A 86 -5.68 -3.20 -5.12
C ARG A 86 -4.51 -3.95 -4.49
N GLU A 87 -3.64 -3.23 -3.80
CA GLU A 87 -2.50 -3.78 -3.07
C GLU A 87 -2.29 -3.15 -1.70
N LEU A 88 -1.97 -3.98 -0.72
CA LEU A 88 -1.56 -3.55 0.61
C LEU A 88 -0.19 -4.12 0.96
N TRP A 89 0.75 -3.25 1.25
CA TRP A 89 2.10 -3.58 1.71
C TRP A 89 2.21 -3.29 3.20
N LEU A 90 2.52 -4.32 3.99
CA LEU A 90 2.79 -4.20 5.43
C LEU A 90 4.29 -4.39 5.66
N VAL A 91 4.95 -3.33 6.11
CA VAL A 91 6.40 -3.30 6.30
C VAL A 91 6.72 -3.42 7.77
N ASP A 92 7.34 -4.52 8.17
CA ASP A 92 7.59 -4.86 9.57
C ASP A 92 9.10 -4.81 9.87
N HIS A 93 9.55 -3.72 10.49
CA HIS A 93 10.96 -3.52 10.83
C HIS A 93 11.42 -4.33 12.04
N PHE A 94 10.51 -4.86 12.86
CA PHE A 94 10.90 -5.71 13.99
C PHE A 94 11.26 -7.11 13.52
N THR A 95 10.55 -7.60 12.50
CA THR A 95 10.77 -8.92 11.93
C THR A 95 11.58 -8.90 10.63
N ILE A 96 11.89 -7.71 10.10
CA ILE A 96 12.58 -7.51 8.81
C ILE A 96 11.84 -8.27 7.70
N THR A 97 10.52 -8.02 7.63
CA THR A 97 9.65 -8.64 6.62
C THR A 97 8.80 -7.60 5.90
N VAL A 98 8.42 -7.95 4.68
CA VAL A 98 7.40 -7.26 3.90
C VAL A 98 6.32 -8.26 3.57
N GLU A 99 5.08 -7.94 3.93
CA GLU A 99 3.91 -8.71 3.52
C GLU A 99 3.14 -7.92 2.46
N VAL A 100 3.01 -8.49 1.27
CA VAL A 100 2.25 -7.90 0.17
C VAL A 100 0.95 -8.67 0.02
N ARG A 101 -0.16 -7.93 0.04
CA ARG A 101 -1.50 -8.46 -0.15
C ARG A 101 -2.10 -7.93 -1.44
N TYR A 102 -2.61 -8.83 -2.27
CA TYR A 102 -3.26 -8.52 -3.53
C TYR A 102 -4.76 -8.72 -3.41
N ALA A 103 -5.54 -7.72 -3.80
CA ALA A 103 -6.99 -7.82 -3.81
C ALA A 103 -7.42 -8.83 -4.87
N MET A 104 -8.28 -9.76 -4.49
CA MET A 104 -8.84 -10.77 -5.38
C MET A 104 -10.27 -11.12 -4.99
N GLU A 105 -10.95 -11.82 -5.89
CA GLU A 105 -12.24 -12.42 -5.56
C GLU A 105 -12.05 -13.88 -5.14
N ARG A 106 -12.58 -14.23 -3.96
CA ARG A 106 -12.60 -15.62 -3.47
C ARG A 106 -14.01 -15.98 -3.05
N LYS A 107 -14.62 -16.93 -3.76
CA LYS A 107 -16.02 -17.37 -3.54
C LYS A 107 -17.03 -16.21 -3.60
N GLY A 108 -16.89 -15.32 -4.59
CA GLY A 108 -17.79 -14.19 -4.79
C GLY A 108 -17.66 -13.06 -3.77
N LYS A 109 -16.56 -13.00 -3.01
CA LYS A 109 -16.29 -11.95 -2.02
C LYS A 109 -14.87 -11.40 -2.19
N PRO A 110 -14.65 -10.10 -1.96
CA PRO A 110 -13.32 -9.53 -1.88
C PRO A 110 -12.50 -10.23 -0.79
N ALA A 111 -11.26 -10.59 -1.12
CA ALA A 111 -10.30 -11.17 -0.21
C ALA A 111 -8.87 -10.72 -0.55
N TRP A 112 -7.98 -10.85 0.43
CA TRP A 112 -6.55 -10.68 0.22
C TRP A 112 -5.90 -12.02 -0.08
N GLU A 113 -5.12 -12.10 -1.16
CA GLU A 113 -4.05 -13.09 -1.30
C GLU A 113 -2.77 -12.51 -0.74
N THR A 114 -2.05 -13.28 0.08
CA THR A 114 -0.93 -12.78 0.87
C THR A 114 0.36 -13.48 0.49
N TRP A 115 1.41 -12.68 0.27
CA TRP A 115 2.79 -13.11 0.06
C TRP A 115 3.68 -12.43 1.10
N ARG A 116 4.62 -13.19 1.67
CA ARG A 116 5.54 -12.68 2.69
C ARG A 116 6.97 -12.87 2.24
N TYR A 117 7.71 -11.78 2.29
CA TYR A 117 9.10 -11.66 1.87
C TYR A 117 9.96 -11.34 3.09
N SER A 118 11.06 -12.05 3.24
CA SER A 118 12.01 -11.91 4.34
C SER A 118 13.35 -11.36 3.83
N LYS A 119 14.31 -11.16 4.73
CA LYS A 119 15.67 -10.77 4.36
C LYS A 119 16.24 -11.68 3.25
N GLY A 120 16.75 -11.07 2.18
CA GLY A 120 17.28 -11.75 0.99
C GLY A 120 16.28 -11.88 -0.16
N ASP A 121 14.98 -11.73 0.12
CA ASP A 121 13.94 -11.72 -0.91
C ASP A 121 13.77 -10.32 -1.54
N SER A 122 13.12 -10.28 -2.70
CA SER A 122 12.61 -9.05 -3.31
C SER A 122 11.08 -9.10 -3.35
N ALA A 123 10.45 -8.14 -2.67
CA ALA A 123 9.01 -7.97 -2.73
C ALA A 123 8.64 -7.24 -4.03
N GLU A 124 7.60 -7.69 -4.72
CA GLU A 124 7.18 -7.16 -6.03
C GLU A 124 5.75 -6.62 -5.99
N SER A 125 5.42 -5.70 -6.89
CA SER A 125 4.05 -5.23 -7.11
C SER A 125 3.46 -5.84 -8.38
N ARG A 126 2.17 -6.19 -8.34
CA ARG A 126 1.36 -6.59 -9.51
C ARG A 126 0.63 -5.39 -10.13
N VAL A 127 0.34 -4.35 -9.35
CA VAL A 127 -0.24 -3.07 -9.79
C VAL A 127 0.80 -2.26 -10.58
N LEU A 128 2.04 -2.22 -10.10
CA LEU A 128 3.18 -1.60 -10.77
C LEU A 128 4.11 -2.68 -11.30
N ALA A 129 3.73 -3.28 -12.43
CA ALA A 129 4.47 -4.38 -13.04
C ALA A 129 5.95 -4.03 -13.24
N GLY A 130 6.83 -4.89 -12.70
CA GLY A 130 8.28 -4.70 -12.76
C GLY A 130 8.86 -3.89 -11.60
N TRP A 131 8.04 -3.27 -10.75
CA TRP A 131 8.53 -2.63 -9.53
C TRP A 131 8.81 -3.68 -8.45
N GLN A 132 10.04 -3.67 -7.94
CA GLN A 132 10.50 -4.57 -6.88
C GLN A 132 11.32 -3.81 -5.85
N VAL A 133 11.31 -4.32 -4.61
CA VAL A 133 12.06 -3.77 -3.49
C VAL A 133 12.79 -4.92 -2.80
N SER A 134 14.13 -4.84 -2.77
CA SER A 134 14.95 -5.74 -1.94
C SER A 134 14.61 -5.52 -0.47
N VAL A 135 14.21 -6.59 0.22
CA VAL A 135 13.89 -6.52 1.65
C VAL A 135 15.13 -6.13 2.44
N GLU A 136 16.30 -6.68 2.10
CA GLU A 136 17.55 -6.34 2.78
C GLU A 136 17.92 -4.86 2.64
N GLU A 137 17.86 -4.31 1.41
CA GLU A 137 18.19 -2.90 1.17
C GLU A 137 17.18 -1.94 1.81
N LEU A 138 15.89 -2.32 1.86
CA LEU A 138 14.85 -1.53 2.49
C LEU A 138 15.16 -1.25 3.96
N PHE A 139 15.78 -2.21 4.66
CA PHE A 139 16.10 -2.11 6.09
C PHE A 139 17.58 -1.79 6.37
N ALA A 140 18.43 -1.62 5.35
CA ALA A 140 19.88 -1.43 5.51
C ALA A 140 20.29 -0.14 6.27
N GLY A 141 19.39 0.83 6.40
CA GLY A 141 19.61 2.07 7.19
C GLY A 141 18.98 2.07 8.59
N LEU A 142 18.43 0.94 9.04
CA LEU A 142 17.74 0.79 10.34
C LEU A 142 18.55 -0.03 11.36
N VAL A 143 19.79 -0.40 11.00
CA VAL A 143 20.75 -1.14 11.84
C VAL A 143 21.90 -0.21 12.24
#